data_AF-A0A7Y2JE23-F1
#
_entry.id   AF-A0A7Y2JE23-F1
#
_cell.length_a   1.000
_cell.length_b   1.000
_cell.length_c   1.000
_cell.angle_alpha   90.00
_cell.angle_beta   90.00
_cell.angle_gamma   90.00
#
_symmetry.space_group_name_H-M   'P 1'
#
loop_
_entity.id
_entity.type
_entity.pdbx_description
1 polymer ?
#
loop_
_entity_poly.entity_id
_entity_poly.type
_entity_poly.pdbx_seq_one_letter_code
_entity_poly.pdbx_strand_id
1 'polypeptide(L)'
;GSIFTILPWFGYMAYGAFIATLFYGYLERPRFKVSIVSGFLVIGLLLINYSSHLLMKLYYFTEILIFKQSANYNYLFSRLGDVLVIFGLFYLCERLLKHALIFKIGQKTLSIYVIHFIIMYGSFTGVGLSQVIGKTLNPTEAIIGAILFLTVVCILSLYRVKTNAFVYAKIRLLFDRLKAA
;
A
#
# COMPACT_ATOMS: atom_id res chain seq x y z
N GLY A 1 -1.84 -14.11 12.92
CA GLY A 1 -2.28 -12.73 13.13
C GLY A 1 -1.13 -11.79 12.86
N SER A 2 -1.34 -10.67 12.17
CA SER A 2 -0.30 -9.65 12.03
C SER A 2 -0.17 -8.88 13.34
N ILE A 3 1.03 -8.87 13.92
CA ILE A 3 1.34 -8.12 15.14
C ILE A 3 1.54 -6.65 14.76
N PHE A 4 0.47 -5.86 14.82
CA PHE A 4 0.50 -4.39 14.66
C PHE A 4 0.53 -3.72 16.03
N THR A 5 1.64 -3.85 16.75
CA THR A 5 1.89 -3.07 17.97
C THR A 5 2.05 -1.58 17.61
N ILE A 6 1.82 -0.65 18.54
CA ILE A 6 1.99 0.79 18.23
C ILE A 6 3.47 1.11 17.97
N LEU A 7 4.37 0.53 18.76
CA LEU A 7 5.81 0.54 18.51
C LEU A 7 6.19 -0.77 17.82
N PRO A 8 6.97 -0.75 16.72
CA PRO A 8 7.73 0.38 16.15
C PRO A 8 7.00 1.19 15.07
N TRP A 9 5.76 0.83 14.74
CA TRP A 9 5.04 1.31 13.57
C TRP A 9 4.70 2.80 13.58
N PHE A 10 4.56 3.39 14.77
CA PHE A 10 4.41 4.84 14.94
C PHE A 10 5.56 5.63 14.29
N GLY A 11 6.79 5.11 14.32
CA GLY A 11 7.95 5.75 13.69
C GLY A 11 7.77 5.91 12.19
N TYR A 12 7.26 4.87 11.50
CA TYR A 12 6.95 4.95 10.07
C TYR A 12 5.84 5.96 9.78
N MET A 13 4.79 6.02 10.61
CA MET A 13 3.72 7.00 10.44
C MET A 13 4.23 8.43 10.61
N ALA A 14 5.03 8.70 11.64
CA ALA A 14 5.62 10.01 11.88
C ALA A 14 6.55 10.43 10.73
N TYR A 15 7.36 9.50 10.21
CA TYR A 15 8.22 9.76 9.06
C TYR A 15 7.41 10.08 7.79
N GLY A 16 6.32 9.35 7.55
CA GLY A 16 5.39 9.64 6.47
C GLY A 16 4.72 11.00 6.61
N ALA A 17 4.31 11.38 7.82
CA ALA A 17 3.75 12.70 8.10
C ALA A 17 4.77 13.83 7.84
N PHE A 18 6.02 13.64 8.25
CA PHE A 18 7.10 14.57 7.94
C PHE A 18 7.34 14.70 6.43
N ILE A 19 7.35 13.60 5.68
CA ILE A 19 7.46 13.66 4.22
C ILE A 19 6.27 14.43 3.62
N ALA A 20 5.05 14.22 4.13
CA ALA A 20 3.86 14.92 3.64
C ALA A 20 3.95 16.44 3.83
N THR A 21 4.54 16.94 4.93
CA THR A 21 4.73 18.38 5.11
C THR A 21 5.76 18.96 4.12
N LEU A 22 6.80 18.20 3.76
CA LEU A 22 7.73 18.60 2.69
C LEU A 22 7.03 18.72 1.34
N PHE A 23 6.17 17.75 1.00
CA PHE A 23 5.35 17.85 -0.21
C PHE A 23 4.43 19.07 -0.16
N TYR A 24 3.70 19.29 0.94
CA TYR A 24 2.81 20.44 1.06
C TYR A 24 3.53 21.79 0.90
N GLY A 25 4.73 21.94 1.48
CA GLY A 25 5.46 23.21 1.45
C GLY A 25 6.24 23.50 0.16
N TYR A 26 6.66 22.46 -0.58
CA TYR A 26 7.64 22.63 -1.66
C TYR A 26 7.21 22.06 -3.03
N LEU A 27 6.04 21.44 -3.16
CA LEU A 27 5.59 20.79 -4.41
C LEU A 27 5.64 21.71 -5.64
N GLU A 28 5.32 22.99 -5.47
CA GLU A 28 5.31 23.97 -6.58
C GLU A 28 6.70 24.43 -7.01
N ARG A 29 7.75 24.11 -6.25
CA ARG A 29 9.12 24.51 -6.60
C ARG A 29 9.62 23.68 -7.78
N PRO A 30 10.22 24.30 -8.82
CA PRO A 30 10.55 23.62 -10.08
C PRO A 30 11.57 22.49 -9.93
N ARG A 31 12.46 22.56 -8.92
CA ARG A 31 13.48 21.53 -8.66
C ARG A 31 13.09 20.53 -7.57
N PHE A 32 11.94 20.70 -6.92
CA PHE A 32 11.55 19.87 -5.77
C PHE A 32 11.48 18.39 -6.14
N LYS A 33 10.88 18.07 -7.29
CA LYS A 33 10.74 16.68 -7.74
C LYS A 33 12.09 15.96 -7.87
N VAL A 34 13.08 16.61 -8.49
CA VAL A 34 14.41 16.03 -8.64
C VAL A 34 15.07 15.86 -7.27
N SER A 35 15.04 16.90 -6.42
CA SER A 35 15.66 16.87 -5.10
C SER A 35 15.06 15.83 -4.15
N ILE A 36 13.73 15.69 -4.13
CA ILE A 36 13.06 14.75 -3.21
C ILE A 36 13.25 13.30 -3.68
N VAL A 37 13.19 13.04 -4.99
CA VAL A 37 13.47 11.69 -5.55
C VAL A 37 14.93 11.32 -5.29
N SER A 38 15.89 12.22 -5.54
CA SER A 38 17.29 11.94 -5.23
C SER A 38 17.50 11.71 -3.73
N GLY A 39 16.82 12.50 -2.89
CA GLY A 39 16.85 12.33 -1.44
C GLY A 39 16.34 10.95 -1.02
N PHE A 40 15.19 10.51 -1.53
CA PHE A 40 14.64 9.18 -1.24
C PHE A 40 15.54 8.04 -1.69
N LEU A 41 16.12 8.12 -2.89
CA LEU A 41 17.02 7.08 -3.38
C LEU A 41 18.32 7.03 -2.59
N VAL A 42 18.96 8.18 -2.35
CA VAL A 42 20.24 8.24 -1.62
C VAL A 42 20.04 7.81 -0.17
N ILE A 43 19.09 8.42 0.56
CA ILE A 43 18.84 8.08 1.96
C ILE A 43 18.35 6.63 2.07
N GLY A 44 17.49 6.18 1.15
CA GLY A 44 16.99 4.81 1.13
C GLY A 44 18.11 3.79 0.95
N LEU A 45 19.01 3.98 -0.02
CA LEU A 45 20.16 3.10 -0.24
C LEU A 45 21.17 3.15 0.92
N LEU A 46 21.37 4.33 1.53
CA LEU A 46 22.21 4.46 2.72
C LEU A 46 21.62 3.70 3.92
N LEU A 47 20.29 3.77 4.10
CA LEU A 47 19.61 3.02 5.15
C LEU A 47 19.71 1.51 4.91
N ILE A 48 19.56 1.03 3.68
CA ILE A 48 19.67 -0.40 3.37
C ILE A 48 21.08 -0.93 3.66
N ASN A 49 22.12 -0.21 3.22
CA ASN A 49 23.49 -0.75 3.22
C ASN A 49 24.33 -0.36 4.45
N TYR A 50 24.10 0.82 5.04
CA TYR A 50 25.01 1.40 6.04
C TYR A 50 24.38 1.63 7.42
N SER A 51 23.06 1.47 7.57
CA SER A 51 22.39 1.75 8.85
C SER A 51 22.91 0.90 10.02
N SER A 52 23.22 -0.39 9.79
CA SER A 52 23.77 -1.26 10.84
C SER A 52 25.15 -0.78 11.32
N HIS A 53 26.01 -0.36 10.38
CA HIS A 53 27.32 0.19 10.70
C HIS A 53 27.21 1.49 11.50
N LEU A 54 26.28 2.37 11.12
CA LEU A 54 26.02 3.62 11.83
C LEU A 54 25.55 3.36 13.26
N LEU A 55 24.60 2.44 13.44
CA LEU A 55 24.10 2.04 14.77
C LEU A 55 25.22 1.43 15.63
N MET A 56 26.10 0.61 15.05
CA MET A 56 27.22 0.03 15.80
C MET A 56 28.26 1.08 16.20
N LYS A 57 28.54 2.08 15.35
CA LYS A 57 29.38 3.23 15.72
C LYS A 57 28.76 4.04 16.86
N LEU A 58 27.45 4.28 16.84
CA LEU A 58 26.75 4.94 17.93
C LEU A 58 26.84 4.14 19.24
N TYR A 59 26.75 2.81 19.17
CA TYR A 59 26.98 1.96 20.32
C TYR A 59 28.40 2.12 20.87
N TYR A 60 29.44 2.10 20.03
CA TYR A 60 30.82 2.29 20.53
C TYR A 60 31.05 3.66 21.15
N PHE A 61 30.31 4.69 20.73
CA PHE A 61 30.42 6.03 21.30
C PHE A 61 29.60 6.23 22.58
N THR A 62 28.41 5.61 22.67
CA THR A 62 27.45 5.85 23.76
C THR A 62 27.36 4.72 24.78
N GLU A 63 27.87 3.54 24.43
CA GLU A 63 27.72 2.25 25.13
C GLU A 63 26.25 1.81 25.37
N ILE A 64 25.28 2.43 24.69
CA ILE A 64 23.85 2.09 24.83
C ILE A 64 23.52 0.78 24.09
N LEU A 65 23.13 -0.25 24.85
CA LEU A 65 22.87 -1.60 24.34
C LEU A 65 21.84 -1.67 23.20
N ILE A 66 20.83 -0.79 23.22
CA ILE A 66 19.75 -0.76 22.21
C ILE A 66 20.31 -0.52 20.81
N PHE A 67 21.37 0.28 20.65
CA PHE A 67 21.97 0.53 19.34
C PHE A 67 22.63 -0.73 18.78
N LYS A 68 23.33 -1.52 19.62
CA LYS A 68 23.91 -2.81 19.23
C LYS A 68 22.83 -3.82 18.85
N GLN A 69 21.76 -3.91 19.64
CA GLN A 69 20.64 -4.81 19.36
C GLN A 69 19.94 -4.44 18.06
N SER A 70 19.72 -3.14 17.82
CA SER A 70 19.12 -2.63 16.60
C SER A 70 20.03 -2.83 15.39
N ALA A 71 21.35 -2.70 15.54
CA ALA A 71 22.33 -2.96 14.48
C ALA A 71 22.35 -4.44 14.05
N ASN A 72 22.25 -5.35 15.01
CA ASN A 72 22.25 -6.80 14.75
C ASN A 72 20.93 -7.29 14.15
N TYR A 73 19.79 -6.71 14.56
CA TYR A 73 18.44 -7.04 14.06
C TYR A 73 17.81 -5.88 13.31
N ASN A 74 18.54 -5.39 12.30
CA ASN A 74 18.21 -4.14 11.63
C ASN A 74 17.16 -4.25 10.51
N TYR A 75 16.02 -4.87 10.81
CA TYR A 75 14.96 -4.97 9.81
C TYR A 75 14.19 -3.64 9.64
N LEU A 76 14.16 -2.78 10.67
CA LEU A 76 13.38 -1.55 10.66
C LEU A 76 14.00 -0.48 9.77
N PHE A 77 15.30 -0.20 9.90
CA PHE A 77 15.93 0.81 9.07
C PHE A 77 16.07 0.34 7.62
N SER A 78 16.42 -0.93 7.39
CA SER A 78 16.49 -1.48 6.02
C SER A 78 15.13 -1.45 5.33
N ARG A 79 14.04 -1.83 6.03
CA ARG A 79 12.68 -1.74 5.46
C ARG A 79 12.23 -0.30 5.21
N LEU A 80 12.58 0.64 6.09
CA LEU A 80 12.36 2.07 5.81
C LEU A 80 13.10 2.50 4.54
N GLY A 81 14.34 2.03 4.37
CA GLY A 81 15.11 2.27 3.15
C GLY A 81 14.44 1.72 1.90
N ASP A 82 13.95 0.48 1.94
CA ASP A 82 13.18 -0.13 0.83
C ASP A 82 11.97 0.72 0.46
N VAL A 83 11.22 1.17 1.48
CA VAL A 83 10.03 2.02 1.30
C VAL A 83 10.41 3.34 0.61
N LEU A 84 11.50 4.01 1.03
CA LEU A 84 11.95 5.25 0.41
C LEU A 84 12.39 5.02 -1.04
N VAL A 85 13.13 3.96 -1.34
CA VAL A 85 13.55 3.64 -2.71
C VAL A 85 12.33 3.40 -3.60
N ILE A 86 11.41 2.54 -3.17
CA ILE A 86 10.17 2.25 -3.91
C ILE A 86 9.34 3.51 -4.11
N PHE A 87 9.21 4.35 -3.08
CA PHE A 87 8.47 5.60 -3.17
C PHE A 87 9.11 6.59 -4.14
N GLY A 88 10.45 6.71 -4.14
CA GLY A 88 11.20 7.50 -5.10
C GLY A 88 11.00 7.02 -6.55
N LEU A 89 11.03 5.71 -6.78
CA LEU A 89 10.78 5.11 -8.09
C LEU A 89 9.34 5.36 -8.57
N PHE A 90 8.34 5.18 -7.71
CA PHE A 90 6.95 5.47 -8.08
C PHE A 90 6.72 6.96 -8.35
N TYR A 91 7.35 7.86 -7.61
CA TYR A 91 7.22 9.29 -7.86
C TYR A 91 7.91 9.71 -9.17
N LEU A 92 9.00 9.04 -9.56
CA LEU A 92 9.58 9.19 -10.90
C LEU A 92 8.58 8.76 -11.99
N CYS A 93 7.93 7.62 -11.80
CA CYS A 93 6.91 7.05 -12.69
C CYS A 93 5.52 7.69 -12.57
N GLU A 94 5.36 8.77 -11.80
CA GLU A 94 4.07 9.41 -11.49
C GLU A 94 3.23 9.72 -12.75
N ARG A 95 3.86 10.11 -13.86
CA ARG A 95 3.15 10.39 -15.12
C ARG A 95 2.41 9.15 -15.65
N LEU A 96 3.00 7.97 -15.52
CA LEU A 96 2.38 6.70 -15.90
C LEU A 96 1.25 6.33 -14.93
N LEU A 97 1.48 6.53 -13.64
CA LEU A 97 0.51 6.20 -12.58
C LEU A 97 -0.74 7.09 -12.60
N LYS A 98 -0.61 8.35 -13.07
CA LYS A 98 -1.73 9.28 -13.22
C LYS A 98 -2.66 8.97 -14.39
N HIS A 99 -2.39 7.92 -15.18
CA HIS A 99 -3.33 7.47 -16.18
C HIS A 99 -4.70 7.13 -15.54
N ALA A 100 -5.79 7.63 -16.13
CA ALA A 100 -7.12 7.65 -15.50
C ALA A 100 -7.62 6.27 -15.05
N LEU A 101 -7.25 5.20 -15.77
CA LEU A 101 -7.60 3.82 -15.40
C LEU A 101 -6.84 3.35 -14.15
N ILE A 102 -5.53 3.53 -14.12
CA ILE A 102 -4.68 3.09 -12.99
C ILE A 102 -5.10 3.83 -11.72
N PHE A 103 -5.35 5.13 -11.83
CA PHE A 103 -5.82 5.95 -10.72
C PHE A 103 -7.18 5.47 -10.18
N LYS A 104 -8.15 5.19 -11.06
CA LYS A 104 -9.48 4.67 -10.65
C LYS A 104 -9.38 3.31 -9.96
N ILE A 105 -8.50 2.43 -10.43
CA ILE A 105 -8.24 1.12 -9.81
C ILE A 105 -7.64 1.31 -8.42
N GLY A 106 -6.62 2.17 -8.30
CA GLY A 106 -5.94 2.47 -7.03
C GLY A 106 -6.86 3.04 -5.94
N GLN A 107 -7.87 3.82 -6.30
CA GLN A 107 -8.89 4.32 -5.36
C GLN A 107 -9.84 3.24 -4.82
N LYS A 108 -9.84 2.04 -5.42
CA LYS A 108 -10.78 0.96 -5.10
C LYS A 108 -10.09 -0.29 -4.57
N THR A 109 -8.84 -0.19 -4.12
CA THR A 109 -8.04 -1.30 -3.59
C THR A 109 -8.74 -2.11 -2.50
N LEU A 110 -9.43 -1.46 -1.55
CA LEU A 110 -10.21 -2.17 -0.52
C LEU A 110 -11.36 -2.98 -1.14
N SER A 111 -12.08 -2.41 -2.10
CA SER A 111 -13.19 -3.10 -2.78
C SER A 111 -12.67 -4.27 -3.63
N ILE A 112 -11.57 -4.07 -4.36
CA ILE A 112 -10.86 -5.13 -5.10
C ILE A 112 -10.46 -6.25 -4.16
N TYR A 113 -9.84 -5.94 -3.03
CA TYR A 113 -9.40 -6.91 -2.03
C TYR A 113 -10.56 -7.75 -1.49
N VAL A 114 -11.67 -7.11 -1.12
CA VAL A 114 -12.85 -7.82 -0.61
C VAL A 114 -13.45 -8.72 -1.68
N ILE A 115 -13.67 -8.23 -2.90
CA ILE A 115 -14.24 -9.03 -4.00
C ILE A 115 -13.32 -10.20 -4.35
N HIS A 116 -12.01 -9.94 -4.44
CA HIS A 116 -10.98 -10.97 -4.65
C HIS A 116 -11.10 -12.08 -3.61
N PHE A 117 -11.19 -11.72 -2.32
CA PHE A 117 -11.25 -12.68 -1.23
C PHE A 117 -12.54 -13.52 -1.26
N ILE A 118 -13.67 -12.90 -1.61
CA ILE A 118 -14.95 -13.59 -1.77
C ILE A 118 -14.87 -14.62 -2.90
N ILE A 119 -14.35 -14.23 -4.07
CA ILE A 119 -14.35 -15.11 -5.25
C ILE A 119 -13.30 -16.23 -5.11
N MET A 120 -12.08 -15.91 -4.68
CA MET A 120 -11.01 -16.91 -4.57
C MET A 120 -11.22 -17.88 -3.43
N TYR A 121 -11.59 -17.39 -2.26
CA TYR A 121 -11.66 -18.20 -1.05
C TYR A 121 -13.09 -18.52 -0.61
N GLY A 122 -14.11 -17.94 -1.25
CA GLY A 122 -15.49 -18.21 -0.87
C GLY A 122 -15.84 -17.61 0.49
N SER A 123 -15.22 -16.50 0.89
CA SER A 123 -15.28 -16.04 2.29
C SER A 123 -16.69 -15.77 2.84
N PHE A 124 -17.70 -15.56 1.99
CA PHE A 124 -19.11 -15.46 2.39
C PHE A 124 -19.94 -16.70 2.03
N THR A 125 -19.57 -17.43 0.99
CA THR A 125 -20.34 -18.56 0.43
C THR A 125 -19.83 -19.93 0.88
N GLY A 126 -18.68 -19.99 1.54
CA GLY A 126 -18.00 -21.23 1.95
C GLY A 126 -17.27 -21.97 0.82
N VAL A 127 -17.61 -21.69 -0.43
CA VAL A 127 -17.01 -22.31 -1.63
C VAL A 127 -16.27 -21.26 -2.45
N GLY A 128 -14.95 -21.44 -2.59
CA GLY A 128 -14.07 -20.54 -3.32
C GLY A 128 -13.41 -21.19 -4.54
N LEU A 129 -13.05 -20.39 -5.53
CA LEU A 129 -12.39 -20.87 -6.75
C LEU A 129 -11.09 -21.66 -6.45
N SER A 130 -10.35 -21.26 -5.41
CA SER A 130 -9.15 -21.96 -4.95
C SER A 130 -9.40 -23.40 -4.50
N GLN A 131 -10.60 -23.71 -4.01
CA GLN A 131 -10.96 -25.05 -3.55
C GLN A 131 -11.40 -25.94 -4.72
N VAL A 132 -12.05 -25.35 -5.73
CA VAL A 132 -12.63 -26.08 -6.87
C VAL A 132 -11.59 -26.39 -7.95
N ILE A 133 -10.77 -25.41 -8.33
CA ILE A 133 -9.83 -25.54 -9.47
C ILE A 133 -8.37 -25.28 -9.09
N GLY A 134 -8.09 -24.78 -7.88
CA GLY A 134 -6.77 -24.24 -7.53
C GLY A 134 -5.59 -25.22 -7.53
N LYS A 135 -5.83 -26.54 -7.45
CA LYS A 135 -4.77 -27.57 -7.41
C LYS A 135 -4.65 -28.41 -8.69
N THR A 136 -5.53 -28.19 -9.66
CA THR A 136 -5.66 -29.04 -10.86
C THR A 136 -5.23 -28.33 -12.15
N LEU A 137 -4.92 -27.03 -12.09
CA LEU A 137 -4.55 -26.21 -13.23
C LEU A 137 -3.08 -26.43 -13.64
N ASN A 138 -2.85 -26.53 -14.94
CA ASN A 138 -1.50 -26.45 -15.50
C ASN A 138 -0.94 -25.00 -15.41
N PRO A 139 0.39 -24.79 -15.45
CA PRO A 139 0.98 -23.45 -15.32
C PRO A 139 0.42 -22.43 -16.32
N THR A 140 0.21 -22.83 -17.57
CA THR A 140 -0.35 -21.96 -18.62
C THR A 140 -1.81 -21.58 -18.31
N GLU A 141 -2.62 -22.55 -17.89
CA GLU A 141 -4.02 -22.33 -17.52
C GLU A 141 -4.12 -21.45 -16.26
N ALA A 142 -3.20 -21.61 -15.32
CA ALA A 142 -3.12 -20.78 -14.12
C ALA A 142 -2.77 -19.32 -14.46
N ILE A 143 -1.85 -19.08 -15.40
CA ILE A 143 -1.52 -17.72 -15.87
C ILE A 143 -2.72 -17.07 -16.53
N ILE A 144 -3.37 -17.77 -17.47
CA ILE A 144 -4.56 -17.26 -18.17
C ILE A 144 -5.70 -17.01 -17.17
N GLY A 145 -5.93 -17.96 -16.27
CA GLY A 145 -6.93 -17.86 -15.21
C GLY A 145 -6.67 -16.67 -14.28
N ALA A 146 -5.41 -16.43 -13.91
CA ALA A 146 -5.03 -15.28 -13.08
C ALA A 146 -5.30 -13.94 -13.78
N ILE A 147 -4.94 -13.82 -15.07
CA ILE A 147 -5.21 -12.60 -15.85
C ILE A 147 -6.72 -12.34 -15.97
N LEU A 148 -7.49 -13.38 -16.29
CA LEU A 148 -8.95 -13.29 -16.41
C LEU A 148 -9.58 -12.90 -15.07
N PHE A 149 -9.17 -13.57 -13.99
CA PHE A 149 -9.65 -13.32 -12.64
C PHE A 149 -9.35 -11.88 -12.18
N LEU A 150 -8.12 -11.40 -12.34
CA LEU A 150 -7.76 -10.02 -12.00
C LEU A 150 -8.57 -9.00 -12.81
N THR A 151 -8.80 -9.26 -14.10
CA THR A 151 -9.60 -8.39 -14.97
C THR A 151 -11.05 -8.33 -14.49
N VAL A 152 -11.66 -9.47 -14.19
CA VAL A 152 -13.04 -9.57 -13.68
C VAL A 152 -13.19 -8.82 -12.35
N VAL A 153 -12.29 -9.05 -11.38
CA VAL A 153 -12.34 -8.37 -10.07
C VAL A 153 -12.21 -6.86 -10.22
N CYS A 154 -11.30 -6.40 -11.07
CA CYS A 154 -11.13 -4.97 -11.36
C CYS A 154 -12.41 -4.36 -11.96
N ILE A 155 -13.03 -5.00 -12.96
CA ILE A 155 -14.27 -4.52 -13.58
C ILE A 155 -15.40 -4.46 -12.55
N LEU A 156 -15.62 -5.54 -11.78
CA LEU A 156 -16.65 -5.60 -10.74
C LEU A 156 -16.47 -4.49 -9.70
N SER A 157 -15.24 -4.27 -9.25
CA SER A 157 -14.92 -3.24 -8.27
C SER A 157 -15.17 -1.82 -8.80
N LEU A 158 -14.92 -1.56 -10.09
CA LEU A 158 -15.17 -0.27 -10.71
C LEU A 158 -16.68 -0.02 -10.92
N TYR A 159 -17.46 -1.06 -11.22
CA TYR A 159 -18.90 -0.93 -11.48
C TYR A 159 -19.75 -0.74 -10.20
N ARG A 160 -19.34 -1.36 -9.07
CA ARG A 160 -20.08 -1.32 -7.79
C ARG A 160 -20.36 0.09 -7.25
N VAL A 161 -19.55 1.08 -7.62
CA VAL A 161 -19.70 2.47 -7.16
C VAL A 161 -20.96 3.15 -7.68
N LYS A 162 -21.39 2.83 -8.93
CA LYS A 162 -22.64 3.37 -9.47
C LYS A 162 -23.86 2.85 -8.70
N THR A 163 -23.82 1.60 -8.27
CA THR A 163 -24.94 0.95 -7.56
C THR A 163 -25.08 1.47 -6.13
N ASN A 164 -23.97 1.70 -5.41
CA ASN A 164 -24.05 2.23 -4.05
C ASN A 164 -24.68 3.64 -4.03
N ALA A 165 -24.31 4.53 -4.95
CA ALA A 165 -24.91 5.87 -5.03
C ALA A 165 -26.44 5.81 -5.25
N PHE A 166 -26.89 4.89 -6.10
CA PHE A 166 -28.32 4.65 -6.33
C PHE A 166 -29.04 4.08 -5.10
N VAL A 167 -28.41 3.13 -4.40
CA VAL A 167 -28.98 2.52 -3.19
C VAL A 167 -29.05 3.53 -2.05
N TYR A 168 -28.00 4.31 -1.80
CA TYR A 168 -28.02 5.38 -0.78
C TYR A 168 -29.05 6.46 -1.11
N ALA A 169 -29.23 6.83 -2.38
CA ALA A 169 -30.28 7.77 -2.79
C ALA A 169 -31.69 7.22 -2.51
N LYS A 170 -31.94 5.94 -2.80
CA LYS A 170 -33.22 5.29 -2.49
C LYS A 170 -33.46 5.16 -0.98
N ILE A 171 -32.45 4.77 -0.21
CA ILE A 171 -32.56 4.65 1.26
C ILE A 171 -32.81 6.02 1.89
N ARG A 172 -32.12 7.08 1.41
CA ARG A 172 -32.33 8.45 1.87
C ARG A 172 -33.75 8.93 1.59
N LEU A 173 -34.28 8.68 0.38
CA LEU A 173 -35.68 9.00 0.04
C LEU A 173 -36.68 8.25 0.94
N LEU A 174 -36.37 7.01 1.33
CA LEU A 174 -37.20 6.22 2.22
C LEU A 174 -37.17 6.77 3.66
N PHE A 175 -36.00 7.19 4.12
CA PHE A 175 -35.82 7.80 5.43
C PHE A 175 -36.46 9.19 5.52
N ASP A 176 -36.34 10.00 4.47
CA ASP A 176 -36.99 11.31 4.39
C ASP A 176 -38.53 11.17 4.37
N ARG A 177 -39.07 10.13 3.74
CA ARG A 177 -40.51 9.81 3.80
C ARG A 177 -40.97 9.34 5.17
N LEU A 178 -40.16 8.54 5.88
CA LEU A 178 -40.47 8.09 7.24
C LEU A 178 -40.37 9.22 8.28
N LYS A 179 -39.54 10.23 8.04
CA LYS A 179 -39.42 11.41 8.90
C LYS A 179 -40.53 12.44 8.66
N ALA A 180 -41.15 12.41 7.48
CA ALA A 180 -42.25 13.30 7.10
C ALA A 180 -43.64 12.73 7.42
N ALA A 181 -43.72 11.48 7.89
CA ALA A 181 -44.92 10.83 8.42
C ALA A 181 -44.93 10.89 9.95
#